data_AF-B5W370-F1
#
_entry.id   AF-B5W370-F1
#
_cell.length_a   1.000
_cell.length_b   1.000
_cell.length_c   1.000
_cell.angle_alpha   90.00
_cell.angle_beta   90.00
_cell.angle_gamma   90.00
#
_symmetry.space_group_name_H-M   'P 1'
#
loop_
_entity.id
_entity.type
_entity.pdbx_description
1 polymer ?
#
loop_
_entity_poly.entity_id
_entity_poly.type
_entity_poly.pdbx_seq_one_letter_code
_entity_poly.pdbx_strand_id
1 'polypeptide(L)'
;METKPYLMFKLGGLNYGVDGFLVQEIFSLPELTPIVEAAPELVGILNLRSELLSIIDLNIHFGLAYSQNPYAIDDIIIVLQLGDEKLGILVNEVCEVQMISSEDITSKIPYSMMVEIPSYHSSGSHHHAIAGYAEIEDQIIMIINPESLRDHIISDSPEIISDRSNSHRDSLGSETHRDDHDYPVPKNRKIPAFCPDATPEERQIFRERAENLRRKTEKDELSGLMSLAVIGLNGEYFGVNLSIIREFTDIHNVTPIPCTPPHIVGNMNLRGEIVTLVDIRGILGLPMDINGNSQKAAIVQVGEVVAGIIVNDIFDVTYLNPSAIKLVPAAVHSTQDEYLRGTAIYRDRQNPQAQNRMMSLLDLEKILVQETLVVNEEI
;
A
#
# COMPACT_ATOMS: atom_id res chain seq x y z
N MET A 1 -22.12 3.06 6.79
CA MET A 1 -21.68 2.97 5.39
C MET A 1 -20.17 3.06 5.44
N GLU A 2 -19.46 2.09 4.86
CA GLU A 2 -17.99 2.12 4.88
C GLU A 2 -17.52 2.86 3.65
N THR A 3 -16.85 3.98 3.86
CA THR A 3 -16.14 4.73 2.84
C THR A 3 -14.67 4.43 2.96
N LYS A 4 -14.03 4.01 1.87
CA LYS A 4 -12.62 3.67 1.87
C LYS A 4 -11.89 4.30 0.69
N PRO A 5 -10.57 4.58 0.84
CA PRO A 5 -9.76 5.10 -0.24
C PRO A 5 -9.55 4.03 -1.31
N TYR A 6 -9.68 4.43 -2.57
CA TYR A 6 -9.32 3.62 -3.73
C TYR A 6 -8.24 4.34 -4.51
N LEU A 7 -7.10 3.68 -4.70
CA LEU A 7 -6.05 4.15 -5.58
C LEU A 7 -6.48 3.97 -7.03
N MET A 8 -6.62 5.10 -7.73
CA MET A 8 -7.00 5.18 -9.13
C MET A 8 -5.79 5.05 -10.03
N PHE A 9 -5.90 4.25 -11.08
CA PHE A 9 -4.86 4.08 -12.09
C PHE A 9 -5.47 3.73 -13.44
N LYS A 10 -4.67 3.82 -14.51
CA LYS A 10 -5.09 3.49 -15.87
C LYS A 10 -4.42 2.24 -16.40
N LEU A 11 -5.22 1.45 -17.11
CA LEU A 11 -4.79 0.33 -17.94
C LEU A 11 -5.46 0.47 -19.30
N GLY A 12 -4.68 0.46 -20.38
CA GLY A 12 -5.24 0.56 -21.74
C GLY A 12 -6.16 1.77 -21.99
N GLY A 13 -6.01 2.86 -21.22
CA GLY A 13 -6.85 4.05 -21.28
C GLY A 13 -8.15 4.01 -20.48
N LEU A 14 -8.46 2.91 -19.80
CA LEU A 14 -9.61 2.78 -18.88
C LEU A 14 -9.19 3.05 -17.44
N ASN A 15 -10.13 3.52 -16.61
CA ASN A 15 -9.90 3.82 -15.20
C ASN A 15 -10.21 2.61 -14.32
N TYR A 16 -9.25 2.25 -13.48
CA TYR A 16 -9.35 1.19 -12.49
C TYR A 16 -9.07 1.74 -11.09
N GLY A 17 -9.62 1.08 -10.08
CA GLY A 17 -9.38 1.36 -8.68
C GLY A 17 -8.98 0.09 -7.94
N VAL A 18 -7.96 0.18 -7.09
CA VAL A 18 -7.64 -0.85 -6.10
C VAL A 18 -7.81 -0.26 -4.71
N ASP A 19 -8.18 -1.10 -3.73
CA ASP A 19 -8.30 -0.66 -2.35
C ASP A 19 -6.97 -0.03 -1.88
N GLY A 20 -7.04 1.25 -1.49
CA GLY A 20 -5.90 2.02 -1.07
C GLY A 20 -5.26 1.48 0.20
N PHE A 21 -6.01 0.82 1.08
CA PHE A 21 -5.46 0.21 2.29
C PHE A 21 -4.55 -0.98 2.00
N LEU A 22 -4.71 -1.63 0.84
CA LEU A 22 -3.82 -2.70 0.41
C LEU A 22 -2.52 -2.14 -0.17
N VAL A 23 -2.46 -0.86 -0.54
CA VAL A 23 -1.29 -0.25 -1.19
C VAL A 23 -0.20 0.02 -0.16
N GLN A 24 0.94 -0.66 -0.33
CA GLN A 24 2.11 -0.50 0.53
C GLN A 24 3.16 0.45 -0.06
N GLU A 25 3.49 0.27 -1.35
CA GLU A 25 4.50 1.08 -2.03
C GLU A 25 4.11 1.32 -3.49
N ILE A 26 4.51 2.48 -4.03
CA ILE A 26 4.38 2.79 -5.46
C ILE A 26 5.73 3.28 -5.96
N PHE A 27 6.24 2.66 -7.03
CA PHE A 27 7.48 3.09 -7.66
C PHE A 27 7.46 2.82 -9.16
N SER A 28 8.27 3.58 -9.90
CA SER A 28 8.42 3.36 -11.34
C SER A 28 9.07 2.02 -11.63
N LEU A 29 8.65 1.39 -12.72
CA LEU A 29 9.10 0.07 -13.17
C LEU A 29 10.64 -0.04 -13.14
N PRO A 30 11.20 -0.98 -12.36
CA PRO A 30 12.61 -1.35 -12.40
C PRO A 30 12.87 -2.50 -13.38
N GLU A 31 14.13 -2.92 -13.51
CA GLU A 31 14.44 -4.19 -14.17
C GLU A 31 13.89 -5.35 -13.33
N LEU A 32 13.11 -6.21 -13.98
CA LEU A 32 12.57 -7.43 -13.38
C LEU A 32 13.43 -8.63 -13.76
N THR A 33 13.45 -9.65 -12.90
CA THR A 33 14.04 -10.95 -13.24
C THR A 33 12.93 -11.86 -13.77
N PRO A 34 12.90 -12.19 -15.08
CA PRO A 34 11.83 -13.00 -15.64
C PRO A 34 11.87 -14.42 -15.09
N ILE A 35 10.69 -14.99 -14.86
CA ILE A 35 10.55 -16.39 -14.44
C ILE A 35 10.34 -17.25 -15.68
N VAL A 36 11.18 -18.28 -15.83
CA VAL A 36 11.05 -19.25 -16.92
C VAL A 36 9.85 -20.15 -16.62
N GLU A 37 8.99 -20.40 -17.63
CA GLU A 37 7.81 -21.28 -17.51
C GLU A 37 6.68 -20.75 -16.58
N ALA A 38 6.73 -19.48 -16.19
CA ALA A 38 5.63 -18.81 -15.48
C ALA A 38 4.41 -18.53 -16.39
N ALA A 39 3.25 -18.32 -15.76
CA ALA A 39 2.06 -17.82 -16.42
C ALA A 39 2.36 -16.50 -17.17
N PRO A 40 1.79 -16.25 -18.38
CA PRO A 40 2.13 -15.08 -19.20
C PRO A 40 1.94 -13.73 -18.50
N GLU A 41 1.02 -13.65 -17.55
CA GLU A 41 0.74 -12.46 -16.75
C GLU A 41 1.78 -12.20 -15.64
N LEU A 42 2.53 -13.22 -15.21
CA LEU A 42 3.60 -13.09 -14.22
C LEU A 42 4.89 -12.68 -14.94
N VAL A 43 5.14 -11.38 -15.00
CA VAL A 43 6.24 -10.78 -15.76
C VAL A 43 7.61 -11.16 -15.19
N GLY A 44 7.68 -11.28 -13.86
CA GLY A 44 8.91 -11.65 -13.17
C GLY A 44 8.87 -11.38 -11.69
N ILE A 45 10.04 -11.50 -11.08
CA ILE A 45 10.28 -11.20 -9.66
C ILE A 45 11.21 -10.01 -9.52
N LEU A 46 10.98 -9.24 -8.46
CA LEU A 46 11.83 -8.13 -8.02
C LEU A 46 12.36 -8.45 -6.63
N ASN A 47 13.65 -8.27 -6.40
CA ASN A 47 14.20 -8.29 -5.04
C ASN A 47 13.98 -6.91 -4.39
N LEU A 48 12.89 -6.78 -3.64
CA LEU A 48 12.56 -5.60 -2.86
C LEU A 48 13.11 -5.79 -1.44
N ARG A 49 14.25 -5.15 -1.13
CA ARG A 49 14.85 -5.16 0.22
C ARG A 49 15.05 -6.57 0.83
N SER A 50 15.59 -7.50 0.04
CA SER A 50 15.80 -8.91 0.40
C SER A 50 14.53 -9.78 0.45
N GLU A 51 13.38 -9.23 0.08
CA GLU A 51 12.14 -9.96 -0.14
C GLU A 51 11.90 -10.13 -1.65
N LEU A 52 11.45 -11.32 -2.09
CA LEU A 52 11.08 -11.54 -3.48
C LEU A 52 9.63 -11.13 -3.69
N LEU A 53 9.41 -10.13 -4.54
CA LEU A 53 8.11 -9.63 -4.92
C LEU A 53 7.76 -10.10 -6.32
N SER A 54 6.68 -10.88 -6.46
CA SER A 54 6.11 -11.29 -7.74
C SER A 54 5.38 -10.12 -8.39
N ILE A 55 5.60 -9.90 -9.69
CA ILE A 55 5.00 -8.79 -10.45
C ILE A 55 4.07 -9.34 -11.54
N ILE A 56 2.78 -9.01 -11.45
CA ILE A 56 1.76 -9.31 -12.48
C ILE A 56 1.53 -8.09 -13.38
N ASP A 57 1.49 -8.29 -14.70
CA ASP A 57 0.99 -7.27 -15.64
C ASP A 57 -0.52 -7.37 -15.80
N LEU A 58 -1.22 -6.33 -15.36
CA LEU A 58 -2.68 -6.27 -15.45
C LEU A 58 -3.18 -6.08 -16.88
N ASN A 59 -2.38 -5.50 -17.79
CA ASN A 59 -2.75 -5.44 -19.20
C ASN A 59 -2.81 -6.85 -19.80
N ILE A 60 -1.85 -7.72 -19.47
CA ILE A 60 -1.86 -9.12 -19.90
C ILE A 60 -3.00 -9.87 -19.20
N HIS A 61 -3.14 -9.72 -17.88
CA HIS A 61 -4.19 -10.39 -17.11
C HIS A 61 -5.60 -10.07 -17.62
N PHE A 62 -5.85 -8.82 -18.03
CA PHE A 62 -7.14 -8.41 -18.60
C PHE A 62 -7.23 -8.56 -20.12
N GLY A 63 -6.17 -8.97 -20.83
CA GLY A 63 -6.19 -9.17 -22.28
C GLY A 63 -6.20 -7.87 -23.11
N LEU A 64 -5.64 -6.77 -22.57
CA LEU A 64 -5.62 -5.41 -23.16
C LEU A 64 -4.63 -5.18 -24.32
N ALA A 65 -4.13 -6.26 -24.93
CA ALA A 65 -3.22 -6.34 -26.08
C ALA A 65 -1.70 -6.18 -25.81
N TYR A 66 -0.91 -6.96 -26.55
CA TYR A 66 0.55 -6.94 -26.61
C TYR A 66 1.05 -5.87 -27.61
N SER A 67 1.84 -4.92 -27.12
CA SER A 67 2.64 -4.03 -27.98
C SER A 67 4.05 -4.61 -28.20
N GLN A 68 4.71 -4.24 -29.32
CA GLN A 68 6.09 -4.66 -29.62
C GLN A 68 7.12 -4.14 -28.59
N ASN A 69 6.80 -3.10 -27.85
CA ASN A 69 7.51 -2.69 -26.65
C ASN A 69 6.51 -2.71 -25.48
N PRO A 70 6.40 -3.81 -24.73
CA PRO A 70 5.30 -3.99 -23.79
C PRO A 70 5.36 -3.02 -22.62
N TYR A 71 6.55 -2.49 -22.30
CA TYR A 71 6.76 -1.69 -21.09
C TYR A 71 7.47 -0.37 -21.39
N ALA A 72 7.01 0.69 -20.73
CA ALA A 72 7.54 2.03 -20.82
C ALA A 72 8.29 2.43 -19.53
N ILE A 73 9.15 3.45 -19.62
CA ILE A 73 9.94 3.93 -18.46
C ILE A 73 9.04 4.50 -17.36
N ASP A 74 7.88 5.03 -17.75
CA ASP A 74 6.88 5.64 -16.88
C ASP A 74 5.86 4.66 -16.32
N ASP A 75 5.86 3.39 -16.74
CA ASP A 75 5.05 2.36 -16.10
C ASP A 75 5.37 2.26 -14.60
N ILE A 76 4.35 1.88 -13.82
CA ILE A 76 4.37 1.93 -12.37
C ILE A 76 4.07 0.56 -11.80
N ILE A 77 4.83 0.18 -10.77
CA ILE A 77 4.50 -0.96 -9.91
C ILE A 77 3.80 -0.44 -8.67
N ILE A 78 2.60 -0.96 -8.41
CA ILE A 78 1.88 -0.81 -7.14
C ILE A 78 2.09 -2.10 -6.36
N VAL A 79 2.69 -1.99 -5.17
CA VAL A 79 2.87 -3.11 -4.24
C VAL A 79 1.66 -3.20 -3.34
N LEU A 80 0.99 -4.34 -3.37
CA LEU A 80 -0.18 -4.65 -2.57
C LEU A 80 0.19 -5.63 -1.46
N GLN A 81 -0.22 -5.35 -0.23
CA GLN A 81 -0.15 -6.27 0.91
C GLN A 81 -1.44 -7.11 0.94
N LEU A 82 -1.32 -8.42 0.73
CA LEU A 82 -2.45 -9.36 0.66
C LEU A 82 -2.28 -10.46 1.72
N GLY A 83 -2.73 -10.19 2.95
CA GLY A 83 -2.44 -11.05 4.10
C GLY A 83 -0.95 -10.98 4.45
N ASP A 84 -0.27 -12.14 4.54
CA ASP A 84 1.16 -12.22 4.85
C ASP A 84 2.07 -12.09 3.62
N GLU A 85 1.49 -12.01 2.43
CA GLU A 85 2.22 -11.95 1.17
C GLU A 85 2.10 -10.58 0.52
N LYS A 86 3.08 -10.25 -0.33
CA LYS A 86 3.07 -9.05 -1.16
C LYS A 86 2.98 -9.42 -2.62
N LEU A 87 2.22 -8.62 -3.35
CA LEU A 87 2.05 -8.76 -4.79
C LEU A 87 2.28 -7.41 -5.46
N GLY A 88 3.15 -7.36 -6.45
CA GLY A 88 3.26 -6.20 -7.32
C GLY A 88 2.31 -6.32 -8.49
N ILE A 89 1.56 -5.26 -8.78
CA ILE A 89 0.80 -5.11 -10.02
C ILE A 89 1.46 -4.02 -10.87
N LEU A 90 1.66 -4.30 -12.15
CA LEU A 90 2.18 -3.36 -13.13
C LEU A 90 1.01 -2.66 -13.83
N VAL A 91 1.07 -1.32 -13.83
CA VAL A 91 0.06 -0.43 -14.40
C VAL A 91 0.72 0.66 -15.23
N ASN A 92 -0.04 1.30 -16.14
CA ASN A 92 0.53 2.33 -17.01
C ASN A 92 0.68 3.68 -16.30
N GLU A 93 -0.33 4.09 -15.54
CA GLU A 93 -0.36 5.39 -14.87
C GLU A 93 -1.12 5.30 -13.56
N VAL A 94 -0.58 5.85 -12.49
CA VAL A 94 -1.29 6.06 -11.22
C VAL A 94 -1.81 7.49 -11.21
N CYS A 95 -3.09 7.66 -10.94
CA CYS A 95 -3.78 8.95 -10.96
C CYS A 95 -3.88 9.56 -9.56
N GLU A 96 -5.01 9.37 -8.90
CA GLU A 96 -5.33 9.94 -7.59
C GLU A 96 -5.93 8.90 -6.65
N VAL A 97 -6.24 9.29 -5.42
CA VAL A 97 -7.05 8.46 -4.53
C VAL A 97 -8.43 9.06 -4.42
N GLN A 98 -9.45 8.22 -4.52
CA GLN A 98 -10.83 8.63 -4.32
C GLN A 98 -11.45 7.89 -3.15
N MET A 99 -12.20 8.60 -2.31
CA MET A 99 -12.97 8.01 -1.24
C MET A 99 -14.29 7.52 -1.81
N ILE A 100 -14.46 6.20 -1.92
CA ILE A 100 -15.65 5.58 -2.52
C ILE A 100 -16.42 4.85 -1.43
N SER A 101 -17.73 5.11 -1.34
CA SER A 101 -18.62 4.37 -0.45
C SER A 101 -18.87 2.98 -1.03
N SER A 102 -18.91 1.97 -0.16
CA SER A 102 -19.36 0.62 -0.52
C SER A 102 -20.74 0.57 -1.20
N GLU A 103 -21.60 1.57 -0.99
CA GLU A 103 -22.91 1.69 -1.64
C GLU A 103 -22.84 2.20 -3.08
N ASP A 104 -21.78 2.94 -3.43
CA ASP A 104 -21.56 3.45 -4.79
C ASP A 104 -20.94 2.38 -5.70
N ILE A 105 -20.54 1.24 -5.13
CA ILE A 105 -19.94 0.12 -5.85
C ILE A 105 -21.02 -0.88 -6.25
N THR A 106 -21.25 -0.98 -7.55
CA THR A 106 -22.16 -1.96 -8.13
C THR A 106 -21.40 -3.21 -8.54
N SER A 107 -21.68 -4.33 -7.87
CA SER A 107 -21.07 -5.65 -8.17
C SER A 107 -21.65 -6.32 -9.42
N LYS A 108 -22.87 -5.94 -9.84
CA LYS A 108 -23.51 -6.44 -11.05
C LYS A 108 -23.14 -5.57 -12.25
N ILE A 109 -22.17 -6.02 -13.01
CA ILE A 109 -21.73 -5.32 -14.22
C ILE A 109 -22.81 -5.46 -15.30
N PRO A 110 -23.39 -4.36 -15.82
CA PRO A 110 -24.37 -4.42 -16.90
C PRO A 110 -23.78 -5.06 -18.15
N TYR A 111 -24.59 -5.83 -18.88
CA TYR A 111 -24.16 -6.50 -20.12
C TYR A 111 -23.59 -5.52 -21.16
N SER A 112 -24.11 -4.29 -21.22
CA SER A 112 -23.58 -3.24 -22.10
C SER A 112 -22.12 -2.90 -21.79
N MET A 113 -21.74 -2.91 -20.51
CA MET A 113 -20.38 -2.60 -20.05
C MET A 113 -19.46 -3.83 -20.17
N MET A 114 -20.00 -5.05 -20.06
CA MET A 114 -19.23 -6.29 -20.27
C MET A 114 -18.60 -6.37 -21.67
N VAL A 115 -19.22 -5.77 -22.69
CA VAL A 115 -18.65 -5.71 -24.05
C VAL A 115 -17.43 -4.79 -24.11
N GLU A 116 -17.37 -3.77 -23.26
CA GLU A 116 -16.27 -2.80 -23.19
C GLU A 116 -15.14 -3.26 -22.26
N ILE A 117 -15.42 -4.19 -21.33
CA ILE A 117 -14.42 -4.71 -20.39
C ILE A 117 -13.62 -5.84 -21.07
N PRO A 118 -12.31 -5.65 -21.28
CA PRO A 118 -11.45 -6.59 -22.00
C PRO A 118 -11.45 -8.02 -21.43
N SER A 119 -11.50 -8.15 -20.10
CA SER A 119 -11.40 -9.44 -19.40
C SER A 119 -12.58 -10.38 -19.60
N TYR A 120 -13.74 -9.87 -20.05
CA TYR A 120 -14.94 -10.67 -20.29
C TYR A 120 -14.95 -11.38 -21.66
N HIS A 121 -14.05 -11.03 -22.57
CA HIS A 121 -13.92 -11.71 -23.87
C HIS A 121 -12.98 -12.92 -23.82
N SER A 122 -12.23 -13.08 -22.73
CA SER A 122 -11.26 -14.17 -22.53
C SER A 122 -11.92 -15.35 -21.82
N SER A 123 -12.10 -16.45 -22.54
CA SER A 123 -12.70 -17.67 -22.02
C SER A 123 -11.76 -18.39 -21.05
N GLY A 124 -11.82 -18.04 -19.75
CA GLY A 124 -11.16 -18.77 -18.66
C GLY A 124 -10.75 -17.86 -17.51
N SER A 125 -11.11 -18.23 -16.28
CA SER A 125 -10.64 -17.79 -14.95
C SER A 125 -10.43 -16.30 -14.57
N HIS A 126 -10.26 -15.35 -15.48
CA HIS A 126 -10.01 -13.92 -15.18
C HIS A 126 -11.24 -13.15 -14.65
N HIS A 127 -12.40 -13.83 -14.53
CA HIS A 127 -13.68 -13.23 -14.16
C HIS A 127 -13.77 -12.75 -12.70
N HIS A 128 -12.85 -13.20 -11.82
CA HIS A 128 -12.90 -12.87 -10.39
C HIS A 128 -12.06 -11.64 -10.01
N ALA A 129 -11.21 -11.15 -10.90
CA ALA A 129 -10.33 -10.03 -10.63
C ALA A 129 -11.06 -8.66 -10.59
N ILE A 130 -12.31 -8.57 -11.06
CA ILE A 130 -13.13 -7.36 -10.96
C ILE A 130 -14.22 -7.57 -9.90
N ALA A 131 -14.17 -6.79 -8.83
CA ALA A 131 -15.17 -6.82 -7.76
C ALA A 131 -16.49 -6.12 -8.15
N GLY A 132 -16.40 -5.11 -9.01
CA GLY A 132 -17.53 -4.28 -9.42
C GLY A 132 -17.07 -3.01 -10.13
N TYR A 133 -17.95 -2.04 -10.25
CA TYR A 133 -17.63 -0.71 -10.76
C TYR A 133 -18.30 0.37 -9.92
N ALA A 134 -17.72 1.56 -9.92
CA ALA A 134 -18.31 2.78 -9.37
C ALA A 134 -18.47 3.81 -10.50
N GLU A 135 -19.51 4.63 -10.42
CA GLU A 135 -19.75 5.75 -11.35
C GLU A 135 -19.57 7.06 -10.58
N ILE A 136 -18.49 7.77 -10.87
CA ILE A 136 -18.10 9.00 -10.18
C ILE A 136 -17.86 10.08 -11.24
N GLU A 137 -18.58 11.21 -11.13
CA GLU A 137 -18.47 12.33 -12.07
C GLU A 137 -18.58 11.93 -13.56
N ASP A 138 -19.55 11.08 -13.91
CA ASP A 138 -19.75 10.49 -15.24
C ASP A 138 -18.57 9.63 -15.76
N GLN A 139 -17.64 9.24 -14.88
CA GLN A 139 -16.57 8.30 -15.19
C GLN A 139 -16.84 6.93 -14.55
N ILE A 140 -16.65 5.88 -15.35
CA ILE A 140 -16.73 4.50 -14.89
C ILE A 140 -15.37 4.10 -14.34
N ILE A 141 -15.38 3.61 -13.10
CA ILE A 141 -14.21 3.14 -12.38
C ILE A 141 -14.38 1.65 -12.12
N MET A 142 -13.49 0.83 -12.68
CA MET A 142 -13.50 -0.61 -12.46
C MET A 142 -12.75 -0.96 -11.17
N ILE A 143 -13.43 -1.57 -10.20
CA ILE A 143 -12.84 -1.92 -8.92
C ILE A 143 -12.22 -3.32 -8.98
N ILE A 144 -10.90 -3.41 -8.75
CA ILE A 144 -10.15 -4.66 -8.75
C ILE A 144 -10.28 -5.39 -7.41
N ASN A 145 -10.47 -6.71 -7.47
CA ASN A 145 -10.25 -7.62 -6.36
C ASN A 145 -8.84 -8.24 -6.46
N PRO A 146 -7.84 -7.73 -5.73
CA PRO A 146 -6.48 -8.22 -5.86
C PRO A 146 -6.26 -9.61 -5.25
N GLU A 147 -7.13 -10.08 -4.34
CA GLU A 147 -7.03 -11.44 -3.80
C GLU A 147 -7.18 -12.50 -4.89
N SER A 148 -8.04 -12.24 -5.88
CA SER A 148 -8.22 -13.16 -7.02
C SER A 148 -7.00 -13.25 -7.94
N LEU A 149 -6.12 -12.24 -7.92
CA LEU A 149 -4.85 -12.26 -8.65
C LEU A 149 -3.82 -13.17 -7.97
N ARG A 150 -3.83 -13.22 -6.63
CA ARG A 150 -2.95 -14.11 -5.84
C ARG A 150 -3.25 -15.57 -6.10
N ASP A 151 -4.53 -15.94 -6.06
CA ASP A 151 -4.94 -17.35 -6.15
C ASP A 151 -4.51 -17.99 -7.50
N HIS A 152 -4.34 -17.17 -8.56
CA HIS A 152 -3.81 -17.60 -9.85
C HIS A 152 -2.32 -17.97 -9.82
N ILE A 153 -1.50 -17.26 -9.03
CA ILE A 153 -0.08 -17.58 -8.87
C ILE A 153 0.09 -18.91 -8.13
N ILE A 154 -0.72 -19.14 -7.10
CA ILE A 154 -0.62 -20.32 -6.22
C ILE A 154 -1.07 -21.59 -6.96
N SER A 155 -2.10 -21.52 -7.81
CA SER A 155 -2.63 -22.69 -8.51
C SER A 155 -1.69 -23.27 -9.59
N ASP A 156 -0.87 -22.43 -10.23
CA ASP A 156 -0.02 -22.85 -11.35
C ASP A 156 1.43 -23.17 -10.95
N SER A 157 1.83 -22.95 -9.68
CA SER A 157 3.24 -23.09 -9.23
C SER A 157 3.40 -23.68 -7.83
N PRO A 158 3.06 -24.96 -7.58
CA PRO A 158 3.21 -25.57 -6.25
C PRO A 158 4.68 -25.73 -5.79
N GLU A 159 5.68 -25.58 -6.67
CA GLU A 159 7.08 -25.90 -6.36
C GLU A 159 7.94 -24.72 -5.86
N ILE A 160 7.47 -23.46 -5.89
CA ILE A 160 8.32 -22.29 -5.57
C ILE A 160 8.35 -21.97 -4.05
N ILE A 161 7.49 -22.56 -3.21
CA ILE A 161 7.31 -22.15 -1.80
C ILE A 161 7.64 -23.26 -0.77
N SER A 162 8.02 -24.47 -1.17
CA SER A 162 8.16 -25.59 -0.21
C SER A 162 9.41 -25.59 0.70
N ASP A 163 10.36 -24.66 0.57
CA ASP A 163 11.59 -24.67 1.39
C ASP A 163 11.50 -23.88 2.71
N ARG A 164 10.30 -23.49 3.16
CA ARG A 164 10.13 -22.70 4.40
C ARG A 164 9.95 -23.52 5.69
N SER A 165 10.16 -24.83 5.73
CA SER A 165 10.07 -25.56 7.00
C SER A 165 10.97 -26.79 7.12
N ASN A 166 12.26 -26.58 7.46
CA ASN A 166 12.98 -27.34 8.49
C ASN A 166 14.49 -27.04 8.45
N SER A 167 15.02 -26.37 9.49
CA SER A 167 15.94 -26.99 10.45
C SER A 167 16.65 -25.95 11.31
N HIS A 168 16.30 -25.94 12.59
CA HIS A 168 17.12 -25.40 13.68
C HIS A 168 18.21 -26.43 14.07
N ARG A 169 19.41 -25.92 14.41
CA ARG A 169 20.57 -26.56 15.10
C ARG A 169 21.39 -27.51 14.20
N ASP A 170 22.71 -27.42 14.07
CA ASP A 170 23.76 -27.12 15.05
C ASP A 170 25.07 -26.63 14.38
N SER A 171 25.76 -25.69 15.03
CA SER A 171 27.19 -25.63 15.36
C SER A 171 28.32 -26.03 14.37
N LEU A 172 29.27 -25.08 14.23
CA LEU A 172 30.72 -25.20 13.95
C LEU A 172 31.23 -25.54 12.54
N GLY A 173 32.19 -24.73 12.07
CA GLY A 173 33.25 -25.21 11.17
C GLY A 173 33.55 -24.29 9.98
N SER A 174 34.73 -23.68 10.03
CA SER A 174 35.41 -23.01 8.94
C SER A 174 35.78 -23.94 7.77
N GLU A 175 36.04 -23.29 6.63
CA GLU A 175 36.84 -23.74 5.47
C GLU A 175 36.10 -24.22 4.21
N THR A 176 36.27 -23.38 3.19
CA THR A 176 36.51 -23.69 1.77
C THR A 176 36.54 -25.18 1.38
N HIS A 177 35.63 -25.62 0.51
CA HIS A 177 35.95 -26.17 -0.81
C HIS A 177 34.67 -26.53 -1.58
N ARG A 178 34.79 -26.46 -2.90
CA ARG A 178 33.82 -26.82 -3.93
C ARG A 178 33.43 -28.30 -3.80
N ASP A 179 32.16 -28.62 -4.07
CA ASP A 179 31.85 -29.80 -4.88
C ASP A 179 30.48 -29.69 -5.55
N ASP A 180 30.45 -30.27 -6.75
CA ASP A 180 29.42 -30.23 -7.76
C ASP A 180 28.13 -30.96 -7.34
N HIS A 181 26.99 -30.28 -7.42
CA HIS A 181 25.73 -30.94 -7.78
C HIS A 181 25.50 -30.73 -9.28
N ASP A 182 26.02 -31.68 -10.04
CA ASP A 182 25.86 -31.86 -11.48
C ASP A 182 24.40 -32.21 -11.81
N TYR A 183 23.51 -31.22 -11.75
CA TYR A 183 22.29 -31.25 -12.55
C TYR A 183 22.66 -30.81 -13.96
N PRO A 184 22.35 -31.60 -15.01
CA PRO A 184 22.59 -31.20 -16.39
C PRO A 184 21.58 -30.09 -16.74
N VAL A 185 21.87 -28.86 -16.31
CA VAL A 185 21.21 -27.67 -16.84
C VAL A 185 21.80 -27.46 -18.23
N PRO A 186 21.00 -27.48 -19.31
CA PRO A 186 21.53 -27.22 -20.64
C PRO A 186 22.20 -25.84 -20.65
N LYS A 187 23.52 -25.83 -20.89
CA LYS A 187 24.44 -24.66 -20.86
C LYS A 187 24.09 -23.52 -21.85
N ASN A 188 22.91 -23.56 -22.46
CA ASN A 188 22.49 -22.64 -23.51
C ASN A 188 21.05 -22.10 -23.35
N ARG A 189 20.41 -22.29 -22.18
CA ARG A 189 19.12 -21.65 -21.92
C ARG A 189 19.36 -20.17 -21.62
N LYS A 190 19.32 -19.32 -22.66
CA LYS A 190 19.30 -17.86 -22.48
C LYS A 190 18.11 -17.53 -21.59
N ILE A 191 18.35 -17.06 -20.37
CA ILE A 191 17.31 -16.45 -19.55
C ILE A 191 16.73 -15.31 -20.39
N PRO A 192 15.41 -15.25 -20.64
CA PRO A 192 14.84 -14.18 -21.42
C PRO A 192 15.19 -12.85 -20.72
N ALA A 193 15.75 -11.91 -21.48
CA ALA A 193 16.06 -10.59 -20.94
C ALA A 193 14.74 -9.81 -20.76
N PHE A 194 14.60 -9.11 -19.63
CA PHE A 194 13.50 -8.17 -19.45
C PHE A 194 13.64 -7.01 -20.45
N CYS A 195 12.55 -6.67 -21.15
CA CYS A 195 12.53 -5.69 -22.24
C CYS A 195 13.69 -5.86 -23.25
N PRO A 196 13.71 -6.93 -24.07
CA PRO A 196 14.81 -7.19 -25.00
C PRO A 196 14.95 -6.11 -26.08
N ASP A 197 13.90 -5.33 -26.33
CA ASP A 197 13.89 -4.26 -27.34
C ASP A 197 14.15 -2.86 -26.75
N ALA A 198 14.30 -2.73 -25.42
CA ALA A 198 14.61 -1.46 -24.77
C ALA A 198 15.98 -0.92 -25.19
N THR A 199 16.06 0.40 -25.33
CA THR A 199 17.31 1.14 -25.62
C THR A 199 18.33 0.95 -24.49
N PRO A 200 19.64 1.15 -24.75
CA PRO A 200 20.67 1.07 -23.71
C PRO A 200 20.43 2.04 -22.54
N GLU A 201 19.88 3.22 -22.81
CA GLU A 201 19.54 4.23 -21.80
C GLU A 201 18.39 3.76 -20.91
N GLU A 202 17.30 3.24 -21.50
CA GLU A 202 16.18 2.64 -20.78
C GLU A 202 16.64 1.48 -19.87
N ARG A 203 17.44 0.55 -20.41
CA ARG A 203 17.99 -0.57 -19.62
C ARG A 203 18.84 -0.09 -18.45
N GLN A 204 19.56 1.01 -18.62
CA GLN A 204 20.34 1.59 -17.53
C GLN A 204 19.42 2.15 -16.43
N ILE A 205 18.36 2.86 -16.82
CA ILE A 205 17.34 3.38 -15.87
C ILE A 205 16.69 2.23 -15.11
N PHE A 206 16.26 1.17 -15.80
CA PHE A 206 15.65 -0.01 -15.17
C PHE A 206 16.60 -0.68 -14.17
N ARG A 207 17.88 -0.88 -14.54
CA ARG A 207 18.91 -1.45 -13.65
C ARG A 207 19.16 -0.61 -12.42
N GLU A 208 19.30 0.70 -12.60
CA GLU A 208 19.55 1.62 -11.49
C GLU A 208 18.38 1.62 -10.50
N ARG A 209 17.15 1.62 -10.99
CA ARG A 209 15.95 1.47 -10.15
C ARG A 209 15.95 0.16 -9.37
N ALA A 210 16.26 -0.97 -10.03
CA ALA A 210 16.33 -2.27 -9.38
C ALA A 210 17.41 -2.32 -8.28
N GLU A 211 18.61 -1.79 -8.55
CA GLU A 211 19.68 -1.70 -7.55
C GLU A 211 19.29 -0.83 -6.35
N ASN A 212 18.65 0.32 -6.60
CA ASN A 212 18.19 1.23 -5.55
C ASN A 212 17.11 0.59 -4.66
N LEU A 213 16.19 -0.17 -5.24
CA LEU A 213 15.15 -0.89 -4.49
C LEU A 213 15.72 -2.08 -3.68
N ARG A 214 16.82 -2.69 -4.15
CA ARG A 214 17.50 -3.79 -3.44
C ARG A 214 18.34 -3.34 -2.25
N ARG A 215 19.05 -2.20 -2.36
CA ARG A 215 20.06 -1.75 -1.38
C ARG A 215 19.52 -1.03 -0.14
N LYS A 216 18.24 -0.69 -0.10
CA LYS A 216 17.71 0.36 0.79
C LYS A 216 17.72 -0.05 2.28
N THR A 217 18.78 0.35 2.99
CA THR A 217 18.93 0.41 4.46
C THR A 217 18.68 1.85 4.94
N GLU A 218 17.79 2.06 5.91
CA GLU A 218 17.48 3.20 6.82
C GLU A 218 17.74 4.68 6.46
N LYS A 219 18.46 5.04 5.37
CA LYS A 219 18.84 6.43 5.07
C LYS A 219 18.48 6.94 3.68
N ASP A 220 18.02 6.07 2.78
CA ASP A 220 17.60 6.46 1.43
C ASP A 220 16.12 6.21 1.22
N GLU A 221 15.25 6.97 1.90
CA GLU A 221 13.80 6.94 1.66
C GLU A 221 13.41 7.34 0.19
N LEU A 222 14.36 7.62 -0.72
CA LEU A 222 14.13 8.39 -1.95
C LEU A 222 13.46 7.75 -3.19
N SER A 223 13.37 6.43 -3.32
CA SER A 223 12.97 5.82 -4.61
C SER A 223 11.55 5.26 -4.69
N GLY A 224 10.77 5.31 -3.61
CA GLY A 224 9.36 4.88 -3.61
C GLY A 224 8.50 5.96 -2.98
N LEU A 225 7.30 6.18 -3.52
CA LEU A 225 6.34 7.09 -2.91
C LEU A 225 5.78 6.45 -1.65
N MET A 226 5.80 7.19 -0.55
CA MET A 226 5.13 6.83 0.69
C MET A 226 3.65 7.18 0.58
N SER A 227 2.78 6.20 0.78
CA SER A 227 1.33 6.38 0.87
C SER A 227 0.96 6.94 2.23
N LEU A 228 0.35 8.13 2.25
CA LEU A 228 -0.04 8.84 3.46
C LEU A 228 -1.52 9.18 3.42
N ALA A 229 -2.27 8.83 4.46
CA ALA A 229 -3.57 9.43 4.68
C ALA A 229 -3.41 10.80 5.34
N VAL A 230 -4.18 11.76 4.86
CA VAL A 230 -4.21 13.15 5.34
C VAL A 230 -5.42 13.31 6.26
N ILE A 231 -5.15 13.44 7.56
CA ILE A 231 -6.15 13.63 8.61
C ILE A 231 -6.07 15.04 9.20
N GLY A 232 -7.20 15.53 9.70
CA GLY A 232 -7.34 16.80 10.39
C GLY A 232 -7.40 16.63 11.89
N LEU A 233 -6.58 17.40 12.62
CA LEU A 233 -6.67 17.54 14.08
C LEU A 233 -6.63 19.04 14.43
N ASN A 234 -7.69 19.55 15.04
CA ASN A 234 -7.82 20.97 15.43
C ASN A 234 -7.51 21.99 14.31
N GLY A 235 -7.83 21.64 13.07
CA GLY A 235 -7.58 22.49 11.89
C GLY A 235 -6.16 22.39 11.32
N GLU A 236 -5.29 21.58 11.92
CA GLU A 236 -3.98 21.21 11.39
C GLU A 236 -4.03 19.91 10.60
N TYR A 237 -3.11 19.75 9.64
CA TYR A 237 -3.03 18.61 8.74
C TYR A 237 -1.92 17.66 9.17
N PHE A 238 -2.27 16.39 9.34
CA PHE A 238 -1.32 15.34 9.66
C PHE A 238 -1.32 14.25 8.58
N GLY A 239 -0.14 13.86 8.13
CA GLY A 239 0.07 12.72 7.25
C GLY A 239 0.38 11.50 8.10
N VAL A 240 -0.43 10.45 7.97
CA VAL A 240 -0.26 9.17 8.65
C VAL A 240 0.04 8.11 7.60
N ASN A 241 0.96 7.19 7.87
CA ASN A 241 1.22 6.09 6.95
C ASN A 241 -0.08 5.31 6.66
N LEU A 242 -0.45 5.23 5.38
CA LEU A 242 -1.67 4.53 4.97
C LEU A 242 -1.61 3.03 5.29
N SER A 243 -0.42 2.43 5.27
CA SER A 243 -0.25 0.98 5.45
C SER A 243 -0.64 0.46 6.83
N ILE A 244 -0.69 1.34 7.83
CA ILE A 244 -1.13 0.99 9.19
C ILE A 244 -2.61 1.32 9.43
N ILE A 245 -3.29 1.95 8.47
CA ILE A 245 -4.70 2.31 8.58
C ILE A 245 -5.51 1.16 7.99
N ARG A 246 -6.42 0.62 8.79
CA ARG A 246 -7.34 -0.45 8.38
C ARG A 246 -8.59 0.10 7.73
N GLU A 247 -9.21 1.09 8.37
CA GLU A 247 -10.41 1.75 7.86
C GLU A 247 -10.59 3.13 8.50
N PHE A 248 -11.43 3.94 7.87
CA PHE A 248 -11.97 5.15 8.48
C PHE A 248 -13.44 4.93 8.82
N THR A 249 -13.85 5.36 10.00
CA THR A 249 -15.24 5.15 10.46
C THR A 249 -15.73 6.31 11.30
N ASP A 250 -17.05 6.47 11.34
CA ASP A 250 -17.69 7.35 12.31
C ASP A 250 -17.71 6.71 13.70
N ILE A 251 -17.48 7.52 14.72
CA ILE A 251 -17.51 7.14 16.14
C ILE A 251 -18.97 7.11 16.61
N HIS A 252 -19.36 6.00 17.21
CA HIS A 252 -20.70 5.81 17.77
C HIS A 252 -20.64 4.88 19.00
N ASN A 253 -21.57 5.07 19.93
CA ASN A 253 -21.78 4.20 21.10
C ASN A 253 -20.49 3.90 21.92
N VAL A 254 -19.74 4.94 22.26
CA VAL A 254 -18.52 4.81 23.06
C VAL A 254 -18.85 4.41 24.50
N THR A 255 -18.22 3.33 24.97
CA THR A 255 -18.28 2.85 26.35
C THR A 255 -17.03 3.29 27.09
N PRO A 256 -17.13 4.21 28.07
CA PRO A 256 -15.97 4.66 28.84
C PRO A 256 -15.29 3.50 29.58
N ILE A 257 -13.97 3.51 29.62
CA ILE A 257 -13.18 2.55 30.40
C ILE A 257 -12.79 3.22 31.71
N PRO A 258 -13.06 2.61 32.88
CA PRO A 258 -12.67 3.19 34.15
C PRO A 258 -11.15 3.14 34.33
N CYS A 259 -10.60 4.11 35.07
CA CYS A 259 -9.19 4.16 35.48
C CYS A 259 -8.17 4.23 34.33
N THR A 260 -8.57 4.66 33.13
CA THR A 260 -7.65 4.84 32.01
C THR A 260 -7.04 6.23 31.97
N PRO A 261 -5.86 6.39 31.34
CA PRO A 261 -5.28 7.70 31.09
C PRO A 261 -6.22 8.64 30.29
N PRO A 262 -6.07 9.97 30.40
CA PRO A 262 -6.96 10.94 29.73
C PRO A 262 -7.01 10.86 28.21
N HIS A 263 -6.02 10.25 27.57
CA HIS A 263 -6.00 10.05 26.12
C HIS A 263 -6.84 8.84 25.67
N ILE A 264 -7.26 7.96 26.58
CA ILE A 264 -8.19 6.87 26.27
C ILE A 264 -9.61 7.38 26.45
N VAL A 265 -10.34 7.47 25.34
CA VAL A 265 -11.72 7.97 25.34
C VAL A 265 -12.71 6.87 25.72
N GLY A 266 -12.43 5.63 25.33
CA GLY A 266 -13.23 4.46 25.68
C GLY A 266 -13.17 3.39 24.62
N ASN A 267 -14.07 2.42 24.68
CA ASN A 267 -14.21 1.37 23.68
C ASN A 267 -15.41 1.62 22.79
N MET A 268 -15.31 1.23 21.52
CA MET A 268 -16.46 1.12 20.64
C MET A 268 -16.51 -0.28 20.01
N ASN A 269 -17.71 -0.71 19.64
CA ASN A 269 -17.89 -1.95 18.89
C ASN A 269 -17.84 -1.63 17.39
N LEU A 270 -16.80 -2.10 16.71
CA LEU A 270 -16.64 -2.02 15.27
C LEU A 270 -16.88 -3.40 14.67
N ARG A 271 -18.12 -3.63 14.19
CA ARG A 271 -18.53 -4.87 13.49
C ARG A 271 -18.29 -6.17 14.27
N GLY A 272 -18.46 -6.13 15.59
CA GLY A 272 -18.24 -7.26 16.49
C GLY A 272 -16.86 -7.29 17.14
N GLU A 273 -15.94 -6.44 16.69
CA GLU A 273 -14.62 -6.24 17.30
C GLU A 273 -14.65 -5.06 18.27
N ILE A 274 -14.02 -5.20 19.44
CA ILE A 274 -13.91 -4.12 20.41
C ILE A 274 -12.65 -3.32 20.08
N VAL A 275 -12.81 -2.05 19.74
CA VAL A 275 -11.70 -1.14 19.42
C VAL A 275 -11.60 -0.04 20.46
N THR A 276 -10.40 0.16 21.00
CA THR A 276 -10.09 1.25 21.94
C THR A 276 -9.89 2.55 21.19
N LEU A 277 -10.66 3.57 21.55
CA LEU A 277 -10.56 4.93 21.01
C LEU A 277 -9.56 5.76 21.81
N VAL A 278 -8.62 6.37 21.08
CA VAL A 278 -7.51 7.15 21.62
C VAL A 278 -7.54 8.56 21.01
N ASP A 279 -7.57 9.58 21.86
CA ASP A 279 -7.35 10.97 21.47
C ASP A 279 -5.88 11.33 21.63
N ILE A 280 -5.17 11.39 20.50
CA ILE A 280 -3.73 11.70 20.45
C ILE A 280 -3.43 13.20 20.57
N ARG A 281 -4.46 14.07 20.61
CA ARG A 281 -4.25 15.53 20.71
C ARG A 281 -3.44 15.90 21.95
N GLY A 282 -3.73 15.30 23.09
CA GLY A 282 -2.99 15.54 24.32
C GLY A 282 -1.51 15.18 24.19
N ILE A 283 -1.19 14.10 23.49
CA ILE A 283 0.19 13.66 23.21
C ILE A 283 0.90 14.65 22.29
N LEU A 284 0.16 15.17 21.30
CA LEU A 284 0.62 16.21 20.37
C LEU A 284 0.55 17.63 20.96
N GLY A 285 0.26 17.82 22.24
CA GLY A 285 0.14 19.14 22.85
C GLY A 285 -0.99 20.02 22.26
N LEU A 286 -1.93 19.42 21.54
CA LEU A 286 -3.09 20.07 20.97
C LEU A 286 -4.24 20.10 22.00
N PRO A 287 -5.12 21.12 21.95
CA PRO A 287 -6.32 21.16 22.78
C PRO A 287 -7.17 19.90 22.60
N MET A 288 -7.48 19.18 23.69
CA MET A 288 -8.40 18.04 23.66
C MET A 288 -9.79 18.49 23.21
N ASP A 289 -10.49 17.63 22.46
CA ASP A 289 -11.86 17.91 22.05
C ASP A 289 -12.86 17.46 23.11
N ILE A 290 -12.99 18.29 24.14
CA ILE A 290 -13.85 18.05 25.31
C ILE A 290 -15.34 18.06 24.91
N ASN A 291 -15.69 18.67 23.78
CA ASN A 291 -17.07 18.81 23.33
C ASN A 291 -17.55 17.62 22.48
N GLY A 292 -16.65 16.71 22.09
CA GLY A 292 -16.99 15.56 21.25
C GLY A 292 -17.42 15.97 19.83
N ASN A 293 -16.85 17.05 19.30
CA ASN A 293 -17.14 17.48 17.93
C ASN A 293 -16.51 16.55 16.88
N SER A 294 -15.49 15.79 17.26
CA SER A 294 -14.80 14.82 16.44
C SER A 294 -15.58 13.52 16.40
N GLN A 295 -16.29 13.30 15.29
CA GLN A 295 -17.14 12.13 15.10
C GLN A 295 -16.49 11.06 14.24
N LYS A 296 -15.20 11.17 13.92
CA LYS A 296 -14.50 10.24 13.02
C LYS A 296 -13.30 9.63 13.72
N ALA A 297 -12.99 8.39 13.36
CA ALA A 297 -11.80 7.67 13.80
C ALA A 297 -11.06 7.07 12.61
N ALA A 298 -9.74 7.14 12.65
CA ALA A 298 -8.85 6.32 11.84
C ALA A 298 -8.53 5.05 12.63
N ILE A 299 -8.99 3.90 12.15
CA ILE A 299 -8.69 2.61 12.76
C ILE A 299 -7.32 2.19 12.27
N VAL A 300 -6.39 2.03 13.21
CA VAL A 300 -4.99 1.73 12.93
C VAL A 300 -4.59 0.42 13.58
N GLN A 301 -3.73 -0.31 12.89
CA GLN A 301 -3.17 -1.57 13.34
C GLN A 301 -1.65 -1.50 13.29
N VAL A 302 -1.03 -1.70 14.45
CA VAL A 302 0.43 -1.75 14.60
C VAL A 302 0.78 -3.04 15.34
N GLY A 303 1.33 -4.01 14.60
CA GLY A 303 1.51 -5.37 15.11
C GLY A 303 0.16 -6.00 15.49
N GLU A 304 0.04 -6.45 16.74
CA GLU A 304 -1.18 -7.04 17.31
C GLU A 304 -2.15 -5.99 17.89
N VAL A 305 -1.73 -4.72 17.96
CA VAL A 305 -2.54 -3.66 18.58
C VAL A 305 -3.43 -3.01 17.53
N VAL A 306 -4.75 -3.08 17.75
CA VAL A 306 -5.77 -2.35 16.96
C VAL A 306 -6.34 -1.23 17.83
N ALA A 307 -6.25 0.00 17.35
CA ALA A 307 -6.76 1.18 18.04
C ALA A 307 -7.48 2.12 17.07
N GLY A 308 -8.45 2.88 17.57
CA GLY A 308 -9.10 3.94 16.81
C GLY A 308 -8.56 5.31 17.24
N ILE A 309 -7.85 5.99 16.34
CA ILE A 309 -7.37 7.34 16.58
C ILE A 309 -8.47 8.33 16.25
N ILE A 310 -8.87 9.15 17.22
CA ILE A 310 -9.91 10.16 17.01
C ILE A 310 -9.36 11.28 16.12
N VAL A 311 -10.10 11.62 15.07
CA VAL A 311 -9.77 12.68 14.12
C VAL A 311 -10.94 13.62 13.92
N ASN A 312 -10.67 14.89 13.59
CA ASN A 312 -11.74 15.82 13.21
C ASN A 312 -12.28 15.47 11.83
N ASP A 313 -11.36 15.35 10.87
CA ASP A 313 -11.67 15.16 9.47
C ASP A 313 -10.64 14.24 8.80
N ILE A 314 -11.07 13.65 7.68
CA ILE A 314 -10.23 12.86 6.80
C ILE A 314 -10.35 13.56 5.44
N PHE A 315 -9.21 13.98 4.90
CA PHE A 315 -9.20 14.83 3.71
C PHE A 315 -8.92 14.04 2.45
N ASP A 316 -7.80 13.33 2.40
CA ASP A 316 -7.29 12.71 1.18
C ASP A 316 -6.26 11.63 1.51
N VAL A 317 -5.85 10.84 0.52
CA VAL A 317 -4.65 10.01 0.57
C VAL A 317 -3.67 10.50 -0.48
N THR A 318 -2.46 10.83 -0.03
CA THR A 318 -1.41 11.39 -0.88
C THR A 318 -0.19 10.51 -0.92
N TYR A 319 0.52 10.54 -2.05
CA TYR A 319 1.76 9.82 -2.26
C TYR A 319 2.90 10.80 -2.26
N LEU A 320 3.77 10.70 -1.26
CA LEU A 320 4.86 11.63 -1.05
C LEU A 320 6.20 10.96 -1.33
N ASN A 321 7.03 11.58 -2.17
CA ASN A 321 8.45 11.19 -2.22
C ASN A 321 9.10 11.61 -0.91
N PRO A 322 9.79 10.71 -0.19
CA PRO A 322 10.41 11.06 1.07
C PRO A 322 11.47 12.18 1.01
N SER A 323 12.05 12.46 -0.16
CA SER A 323 12.87 13.67 -0.38
C SER A 323 12.16 14.97 -0.03
N ALA A 324 10.83 14.99 -0.17
CA ALA A 324 10.02 16.17 0.05
C ALA A 324 9.79 16.43 1.55
N ILE A 325 10.13 15.47 2.41
CA ILE A 325 10.04 15.59 3.86
C ILE A 325 11.15 16.52 4.34
N LYS A 326 10.75 17.61 4.99
CA LYS A 326 11.65 18.54 5.65
C LYS A 326 11.65 18.27 7.14
N LEU A 327 12.80 18.48 7.77
CA LEU A 327 12.92 18.44 9.23
C LEU A 327 11.91 19.40 9.86
N VAL A 328 11.33 18.99 10.99
CA VAL A 328 10.43 19.83 11.78
C VAL A 328 11.20 21.11 12.16
N PRO A 329 10.69 22.32 11.85
CA PRO A 329 11.40 23.55 12.15
C PRO A 329 11.67 23.68 13.65
N ALA A 330 12.92 24.00 14.01
CA ALA A 330 13.37 24.17 15.40
C ALA A 330 12.57 25.21 16.22
N ALA A 331 11.79 26.08 15.58
CA ALA A 331 10.92 27.02 16.28
C ALA A 331 9.70 26.35 16.96
N VAL A 332 9.38 25.10 16.59
CA VAL A 332 8.23 24.32 17.09
C VAL A 332 8.65 23.36 18.21
N HIS A 333 9.90 23.47 18.72
CA HIS A 333 10.44 22.63 19.80
C HIS A 333 9.55 22.65 21.05
N SER A 334 8.66 21.66 21.12
CA SER A 334 7.95 21.20 22.29
C SER A 334 8.07 19.67 22.31
N THR A 335 7.50 19.01 23.30
CA THR A 335 7.44 17.53 23.43
C THR A 335 6.83 16.80 22.21
N GLN A 336 6.36 17.55 21.20
CA GLN A 336 5.79 17.12 19.92
C GLN A 336 6.80 16.50 18.95
N ASP A 337 8.08 16.91 18.98
CA ASP A 337 9.08 16.50 17.96
C ASP A 337 9.36 14.99 18.01
N GLU A 338 9.11 14.34 19.14
CA GLU A 338 9.39 12.91 19.29
C GLU A 338 8.50 12.04 18.41
N TYR A 339 7.27 12.49 18.10
CA TYR A 339 6.26 11.74 17.36
C TYR A 339 6.08 12.21 15.93
N LEU A 340 6.88 13.18 15.47
CA LEU A 340 6.83 13.71 14.12
C LEU A 340 8.06 13.27 13.32
N ARG A 341 7.83 12.61 12.18
CA ARG A 341 8.92 12.22 11.26
C ARG A 341 9.45 13.42 10.47
N GLY A 342 8.62 14.44 10.29
CA GLY A 342 8.97 15.64 9.53
C GLY A 342 7.73 16.39 9.07
N THR A 343 7.92 17.27 8.09
CA THR A 343 6.86 18.13 7.54
C THR A 343 6.93 18.13 6.02
N ALA A 344 5.78 18.18 5.37
CA ALA A 344 5.64 18.20 3.94
C ALA A 344 4.63 19.26 3.50
N ILE A 345 4.68 19.64 2.22
CA ILE A 345 3.67 20.50 1.63
C ILE A 345 2.55 19.61 1.11
N TYR A 346 1.37 19.73 1.71
CA TYR A 346 0.15 19.14 1.20
C TYR A 346 -0.49 20.08 0.19
N ARG A 347 -0.84 19.52 -0.97
CA ARG A 347 -1.58 20.21 -2.02
C ARG A 347 -2.91 19.51 -2.15
N ASP A 348 -3.97 20.23 -1.83
CA ASP A 348 -5.33 19.76 -2.04
C ASP A 348 -5.56 19.62 -3.55
N ARG A 349 -5.65 18.37 -4.02
CA ARG A 349 -5.86 18.08 -5.44
C ARG A 349 -7.31 18.33 -5.86
N GLN A 350 -8.25 18.21 -4.93
CA GLN A 350 -9.68 18.45 -5.19
C GLN A 350 -9.97 19.95 -5.32
N ASN A 351 -9.12 20.82 -4.76
CA ASN A 351 -9.21 22.26 -4.97
C ASN A 351 -7.86 22.85 -5.43
N PRO A 352 -7.58 22.86 -6.75
CA PRO A 352 -6.32 23.38 -7.30
C PRO A 352 -6.07 24.88 -7.03
N GLN A 353 -7.09 25.64 -6.62
CA GLN A 353 -6.95 27.05 -6.22
C GLN A 353 -6.64 27.23 -4.74
N ALA A 354 -6.68 26.16 -3.93
CA ALA A 354 -6.33 26.21 -2.52
C ALA A 354 -4.84 26.47 -2.32
N GLN A 355 -4.51 27.27 -1.31
CA GLN A 355 -3.11 27.50 -0.94
C GLN A 355 -2.48 26.20 -0.43
N ASN A 356 -1.22 25.99 -0.80
CA ASN A 356 -0.36 24.94 -0.24
C ASN A 356 -0.41 24.98 1.29
N ARG A 357 -0.74 23.85 1.92
CA ARG A 357 -0.80 23.73 3.39
C ARG A 357 0.40 22.95 3.90
N MET A 358 0.82 23.26 5.11
CA MET A 358 1.83 22.48 5.80
C MET A 358 1.16 21.25 6.43
N MET A 359 1.73 20.07 6.19
CA MET A 359 1.28 18.80 6.75
C MET A 359 2.43 18.21 7.57
N SER A 360 2.15 17.85 8.82
CA SER A 360 3.11 17.20 9.71
C SER A 360 3.00 15.68 9.57
N LEU A 361 4.11 14.98 9.41
CA LEU A 361 4.12 13.52 9.28
C LEU A 361 4.18 12.88 10.65
N LEU A 362 3.15 12.11 10.99
CA LEU A 362 2.95 11.52 12.29
C LEU A 362 3.49 10.09 12.34
N ASP A 363 4.25 9.79 13.39
CA ASP A 363 4.72 8.44 13.70
C ASP A 363 3.74 7.76 14.68
N LEU A 364 2.64 7.22 14.15
CA LEU A 364 1.65 6.53 14.97
C LEU A 364 2.18 5.23 15.58
N GLU A 365 3.12 4.54 14.91
CA GLU A 365 3.74 3.34 15.47
C GLU A 365 4.44 3.69 16.79
N LYS A 366 5.22 4.78 16.79
CA LYS A 366 5.89 5.26 17.99
C LYS A 366 4.92 5.74 19.08
N ILE A 367 3.83 6.40 18.69
CA ILE A 367 2.78 6.81 19.65
C ILE A 367 2.17 5.58 20.31
N LEU A 368 1.81 4.55 19.52
CA LEU A 368 1.08 3.37 19.99
C LEU A 368 1.93 2.36 20.76
N VAL A 369 3.22 2.25 20.44
CA VAL A 369 4.15 1.30 21.06
C VAL A 369 4.69 1.80 22.41
N GLN A 370 4.59 3.08 22.73
CA GLN A 370 5.02 3.57 24.04
C GLN A 370 4.15 3.03 25.20
N GLU A 371 4.81 2.70 26.31
CA GLU A 371 4.22 2.22 27.58
C GLU A 371 3.18 3.18 28.20
N THR A 372 2.94 4.35 27.62
CA THR A 372 1.94 5.32 28.09
C THR A 372 0.51 4.94 27.70
N LEU A 373 0.32 4.09 26.68
CA LEU A 373 -1.00 3.56 26.25
C LEU A 373 -1.32 2.19 26.87
N VAL A 374 -0.35 1.54 27.50
CA VAL A 374 -0.53 0.25 28.17
C VAL A 374 -0.94 0.52 29.62
N VAL A 375 -2.12 0.03 30.01
CA VAL A 375 -2.51 0.01 31.41
C VAL A 375 -1.67 -1.06 32.10
N ASN A 376 -0.65 -0.65 32.87
CA ASN A 376 0.11 -1.58 33.69
C ASN A 376 -0.83 -2.25 34.70
N GLU A 377 -0.96 -3.58 34.63
CA GLU A 377 -1.79 -4.39 35.54
C GLU A 377 -1.19 -4.57 36.95
N GLU A 378 -0.20 -3.78 37.35
CA GLU A 378 0.37 -3.90 38.69
C GLU A 378 -0.37 -2.99 39.69
N ILE A 379 -1.22 -3.63 40.51
CA ILE A 379 -1.81 -3.09 41.76
C ILE A 379 -0.90 -3.41 42.94
#